data_AF-A0A1E8FLQ9-F1
#
_entry.id   AF-A0A1E8FLQ9-F1
#
_cell.length_a   1.000
_cell.length_b   1.000
_cell.length_c   1.000
_cell.angle_alpha   90.00
_cell.angle_beta   90.00
_cell.angle_gamma   90.00
#
_symmetry.space_group_name_H-M   'P 1'
#
loop_
_entity.id
_entity.type
_entity.pdbx_description
1 polymer ?
#
loop_
_entity_poly.entity_id
_entity_poly.type
_entity_poly.pdbx_seq_one_letter_code
_entity_poly.pdbx_strand_id
1 'polypeptide(L)'
;MSHEPHTEGTAGVLAALAYIDNVGFHGIATNLTGPAPKIDRNWAALIGNARIAVAATRWPEQLNPQVEAFLAAAAKLITALELRDTEASKGPAGELHISYHALSDAGWQHLAGSAGMEPGNAEGHGHHH
;
A
#
# COMPACT_ATOMS: atom_id res chain seq x y z
N MET A 1 -23.30 -2.88 31.35
CA MET A 1 -21.88 -2.69 30.98
C MET A 1 -21.86 -2.45 29.49
N SER A 2 -21.72 -1.20 29.09
CA SER A 2 -21.73 -0.79 27.68
C SER A 2 -20.39 -1.19 27.06
N HIS A 3 -20.43 -2.04 26.05
CA HIS A 3 -19.27 -2.37 25.23
C HIS A 3 -19.13 -1.21 24.23
N GLU A 4 -18.10 -0.38 24.37
CA GLU A 4 -17.68 0.52 23.29
C GLU A 4 -16.49 -0.15 22.58
N PRO A 5 -16.64 -0.68 21.35
CA PRO A 5 -15.50 -1.28 20.67
C PRO A 5 -15.32 -0.72 19.24
N HIS A 6 -15.22 0.60 19.01
CA HIS A 6 -15.09 1.09 17.62
C HIS A 6 -14.18 2.30 17.35
N THR A 7 -13.54 2.93 18.34
CA THR A 7 -12.83 4.21 18.09
C THR A 7 -11.30 4.12 18.08
N GLU A 8 -10.70 3.18 18.81
CA GLU A 8 -9.23 3.05 18.85
C GLU A 8 -8.71 2.27 17.63
N GLY A 9 -8.31 3.00 16.58
CA GLY A 9 -7.59 2.45 15.43
C GLY A 9 -8.12 2.90 14.08
N THR A 10 -9.42 3.21 13.97
CA THR A 10 -10.06 3.58 12.69
C THR A 10 -9.43 4.81 12.05
N ALA A 11 -9.16 5.87 12.83
CA ALA A 11 -8.51 7.06 12.30
C ALA A 11 -7.08 6.79 11.83
N GLY A 12 -6.34 5.90 12.52
CA GLY A 12 -5.00 5.49 12.13
C GLY A 12 -5.00 4.68 10.83
N VAL A 13 -5.90 3.70 10.72
CA VAL A 13 -6.11 2.93 9.49
C VAL A 13 -6.49 3.84 8.33
N LEU A 14 -7.48 4.72 8.53
CA LEU A 14 -7.91 5.69 7.51
C LEU A 14 -6.75 6.59 7.05
N ALA A 15 -5.97 7.13 7.99
CA ALA A 15 -4.83 7.99 7.67
C ALA A 15 -3.73 7.24 6.92
N ALA A 16 -3.42 6.00 7.32
CA ALA A 16 -2.44 5.16 6.64
C ALA A 16 -2.87 4.83 5.21
N LEU A 17 -4.12 4.41 5.01
CA LEU A 17 -4.70 4.12 3.70
C LEU A 17 -4.66 5.35 2.80
N ALA A 18 -5.19 6.48 3.26
CA ALA A 18 -5.17 7.73 2.51
C ALA A 18 -3.74 8.16 2.14
N TYR A 19 -2.76 7.93 3.02
CA TYR A 19 -1.37 8.22 2.72
C TYR A 19 -0.81 7.30 1.63
N ILE A 20 -0.91 5.97 1.79
CA ILE A 20 -0.32 5.01 0.84
C ILE A 20 -0.98 5.09 -0.54
N ASP A 21 -2.28 5.39 -0.61
CA ASP A 21 -3.02 5.55 -1.87
C ASP A 21 -2.51 6.74 -2.70
N ASN A 22 -1.92 7.75 -2.04
CA ASN A 22 -1.40 8.95 -2.68
C ASN A 22 0.11 8.88 -3.00
N VAL A 23 0.81 7.81 -2.64
CA VAL A 23 2.26 7.67 -2.91
C VAL A 23 2.56 7.51 -4.41
N GLY A 24 1.63 6.92 -5.17
CA GLY A 24 1.82 6.69 -6.61
C GLY A 24 2.59 5.42 -6.96
N PHE A 25 2.45 4.35 -6.17
CA PHE A 25 3.14 3.06 -6.40
C PHE A 25 2.93 2.50 -7.81
N HIS A 26 1.72 2.64 -8.38
CA HIS A 26 1.44 2.24 -9.76
C HIS A 26 2.36 2.98 -10.75
N GLY A 27 2.49 4.30 -10.61
CA GLY A 27 3.35 5.11 -11.48
C GLY A 27 4.82 4.74 -11.35
N ILE A 28 5.29 4.45 -10.13
CA ILE A 28 6.65 3.97 -9.86
C ILE A 28 6.89 2.63 -10.57
N ALA A 29 6.00 1.66 -10.39
CA ALA A 29 6.12 0.35 -11.01
C ALA A 29 6.10 0.42 -12.55
N THR A 30 5.16 1.17 -13.13
CA THR A 30 5.07 1.37 -14.58
C THR A 30 6.30 2.08 -15.15
N ASN A 31 6.89 3.05 -14.42
CA ASN A 31 8.12 3.70 -14.86
C ASN A 31 9.30 2.72 -14.87
N LEU A 32 9.50 1.97 -13.79
CA LEU A 32 10.62 1.03 -13.64
C LEU A 32 10.53 -0.16 -14.61
N THR A 33 9.33 -0.54 -15.03
CA THR A 33 9.11 -1.65 -15.97
C THR A 33 8.90 -1.22 -17.41
N GLY A 34 8.79 0.09 -17.67
CA GLY A 34 8.59 0.65 -18.99
C GLY A 34 9.81 0.55 -19.92
N PRO A 35 9.68 1.03 -21.17
CA PRO A 35 10.72 0.89 -22.19
C PRO A 35 11.98 1.73 -21.94
N ALA A 36 11.92 2.72 -21.04
CA ALA A 36 13.03 3.59 -20.68
C ALA A 36 13.03 3.84 -19.16
N PRO A 37 13.38 2.83 -18.35
CA PRO A 37 13.24 2.90 -16.91
C PRO A 37 14.19 3.93 -16.32
N LYS A 38 13.69 4.73 -15.36
CA LYS A 38 14.49 5.72 -14.64
C LYS A 38 14.16 5.67 -13.16
N ILE A 39 15.17 5.74 -12.33
CA ILE A 39 14.99 5.87 -10.88
C ILE A 39 14.92 7.36 -10.53
N ASP A 40 13.80 7.79 -9.96
CA ASP A 40 13.74 9.08 -9.28
C ASP A 40 14.41 8.97 -7.91
N ARG A 41 15.30 9.92 -7.59
CA ARG A 41 16.06 9.95 -6.34
C ARG A 41 15.17 10.05 -5.09
N ASN A 42 13.93 10.52 -5.23
CA ASN A 42 13.02 10.72 -4.12
C ASN A 42 12.20 9.46 -3.78
N TRP A 43 12.14 8.46 -4.66
CA TRP A 43 11.28 7.30 -4.47
C TRP A 43 11.62 6.49 -3.22
N ALA A 44 12.91 6.24 -2.95
CA ALA A 44 13.30 5.49 -1.75
C ALA A 44 12.80 6.15 -0.46
N ALA A 45 12.94 7.47 -0.34
CA ALA A 45 12.44 8.22 0.80
C ALA A 45 10.91 8.22 0.89
N LEU A 46 10.22 8.39 -0.25
CA LEU A 46 8.76 8.37 -0.31
C LEU A 46 8.17 7.01 0.11
N ILE A 47 8.72 5.92 -0.42
CA ILE A 47 8.34 4.55 -0.05
C ILE A 47 8.70 4.27 1.41
N GLY A 48 9.83 4.80 1.88
CA GLY A 48 10.24 4.73 3.28
C GLY A 48 9.21 5.34 4.23
N ASN A 49 8.70 6.53 3.91
CA ASN A 49 7.66 7.18 4.69
C ASN A 49 6.34 6.38 4.69
N ALA A 50 5.96 5.82 3.54
CA ALA A 50 4.79 4.95 3.44
C ALA A 50 4.93 3.70 4.32
N ARG A 51 6.11 3.08 4.29
CA ARG A 51 6.45 1.95 5.15
C ARG A 51 6.38 2.31 6.64
N ILE A 52 6.84 3.49 7.03
CA ILE A 52 6.73 3.99 8.41
C ILE A 52 5.26 4.20 8.81
N ALA A 53 4.46 4.82 7.96
CA ALA A 53 3.03 5.05 8.22
C ALA A 53 2.29 3.73 8.46
N VAL A 54 2.55 2.71 7.62
CA VAL A 54 1.97 1.38 7.79
C VAL A 54 2.47 0.71 9.07
N ALA A 55 3.77 0.75 9.35
CA ALA A 55 4.34 0.12 10.56
C ALA A 55 3.90 0.79 11.88
N ALA A 56 3.64 2.10 11.87
CA ALA A 56 3.20 2.84 13.04
C ALA A 56 1.69 2.69 13.32
N THR A 57 0.94 2.15 12.37
CA THR A 57 -0.51 2.01 12.48
C THR A 57 -0.87 0.72 13.18
N ARG A 58 -1.80 0.80 14.14
CA ARG A 58 -2.41 -0.39 14.73
C ARG A 58 -3.48 -0.93 13.78
N TRP A 59 -3.16 -2.00 13.07
CA TRP A 59 -4.07 -2.64 12.13
C TRP A 59 -4.98 -3.65 12.84
N PRO A 60 -6.20 -3.86 12.33
CA PRO A 60 -7.01 -5.03 12.66
C PRO A 60 -6.27 -6.34 12.36
N GLU A 61 -6.37 -7.33 13.25
CA GLU A 61 -5.58 -8.56 13.15
C GLU A 61 -5.78 -9.31 11.81
N GLN A 62 -6.99 -9.27 11.25
CA GLN A 62 -7.28 -9.89 9.96
C GLN A 62 -6.51 -9.27 8.77
N LEU A 63 -5.93 -8.08 8.93
CA LEU A 63 -5.14 -7.39 7.90
C LEU A 63 -3.63 -7.63 8.05
N ASN A 64 -3.18 -8.34 9.09
CA ASN A 64 -1.77 -8.60 9.34
C ASN A 64 -1.03 -9.21 8.13
N PRO A 65 -1.58 -10.20 7.40
CA PRO A 65 -0.90 -10.76 6.24
C PRO A 65 -0.59 -9.71 5.16
N GLN A 66 -1.53 -8.80 4.89
CA GLN A 66 -1.38 -7.74 3.89
C GLN A 66 -0.38 -6.68 4.36
N VAL A 67 -0.42 -6.33 5.65
CA VAL A 67 0.53 -5.39 6.27
C VAL A 67 1.96 -5.93 6.16
N GLU A 68 2.19 -7.19 6.54
CA GLU A 68 3.51 -7.82 6.47
C GLU A 68 4.03 -7.90 5.03
N ALA A 69 3.16 -8.29 4.09
CA ALA A 69 3.51 -8.34 2.67
C ALA A 69 3.93 -6.96 2.13
N PHE A 70 3.17 -5.90 2.46
CA PHE A 70 3.52 -4.53 2.08
C PHE A 70 4.85 -4.09 2.68
N LEU A 71 5.06 -4.30 3.99
CA LEU A 71 6.28 -3.88 4.69
C LEU A 71 7.53 -4.58 4.14
N ALA A 72 7.42 -5.86 3.79
CA ALA A 72 8.49 -6.65 3.18
C ALA A 72 8.80 -6.18 1.76
N ALA A 73 7.77 -6.00 0.91
CA ALA A 73 7.94 -5.55 -0.46
C ALA A 73 8.54 -4.13 -0.52
N ALA A 74 8.07 -3.23 0.36
CA ALA A 74 8.60 -1.87 0.47
C ALA A 74 10.09 -1.88 0.84
N ALA A 75 10.50 -2.72 1.79
CA ALA A 75 11.90 -2.84 2.18
C ALA A 75 12.80 -3.34 1.03
N LYS A 76 12.34 -4.34 0.28
CA LYS A 76 13.05 -4.86 -0.90
C LYS A 76 13.24 -3.77 -1.96
N LEU A 77 12.19 -3.02 -2.28
CA LEU A 77 12.27 -1.98 -3.29
C LEU A 77 13.16 -0.81 -2.84
N ILE A 78 13.06 -0.36 -1.59
CA ILE A 78 13.95 0.69 -1.05
C ILE A 78 15.42 0.27 -1.24
N THR A 79 15.76 -0.96 -0.89
CA THR A 79 17.13 -1.49 -1.04
C THR A 79 17.60 -1.45 -2.50
N ALA A 80 16.75 -1.89 -3.44
CA ALA A 80 17.08 -1.88 -4.86
C ALA A 80 17.25 -0.45 -5.42
N LEU A 81 16.40 0.49 -4.98
CA LEU A 81 16.45 1.89 -5.39
C LEU A 81 17.71 2.60 -4.87
N GLU A 82 18.14 2.30 -3.65
CA GLU A 82 19.37 2.87 -3.05
C GLU A 82 20.63 2.45 -3.81
N LEU A 83 20.64 1.22 -4.33
CA LEU A 83 21.70 0.71 -5.21
C LEU A 83 21.65 1.30 -6.63
N ARG A 84 20.59 2.05 -6.97
CA ARG A 84 20.35 2.67 -8.28
C ARG A 84 20.35 1.67 -9.44
N ASP A 85 19.98 0.43 -9.16
CA ASP A 85 19.88 -0.63 -10.16
C ASP A 85 18.45 -0.74 -10.68
N THR A 86 18.22 -0.29 -11.91
CA THR A 86 16.91 -0.32 -12.56
C THR A 86 16.39 -1.74 -12.79
N GLU A 87 17.26 -2.68 -13.16
CA GLU A 87 16.83 -4.07 -13.43
C GLU A 87 16.45 -4.77 -12.12
N ALA A 88 17.29 -4.63 -11.09
CA ALA A 88 17.00 -5.20 -9.77
C ALA A 88 15.75 -4.57 -9.11
N SER A 89 15.36 -3.36 -9.50
CA SER A 89 14.18 -2.67 -8.96
C SER A 89 12.86 -3.15 -9.57
N LYS A 90 12.84 -3.77 -10.76
CA LYS A 90 11.61 -4.16 -11.47
C LYS A 90 10.74 -5.14 -10.70
N GLY A 91 11.32 -6.25 -10.26
CA GLY A 91 10.63 -7.29 -9.50
C GLY A 91 10.04 -6.73 -8.20
N PRO A 92 10.86 -6.12 -7.32
CA PRO A 92 10.38 -5.49 -6.09
C PRO A 92 9.32 -4.40 -6.30
N ALA A 93 9.38 -3.64 -7.40
CA ALA A 93 8.35 -2.65 -7.72
C ALA A 93 6.99 -3.29 -8.04
N GLY A 94 6.99 -4.42 -8.77
CA GLY A 94 5.79 -5.21 -9.00
C GLY A 94 5.23 -5.80 -7.71
N GLU A 95 6.08 -6.38 -6.86
CA GLU A 95 5.68 -6.91 -5.54
C GLU A 95 5.07 -5.83 -4.64
N LEU A 96 5.67 -4.63 -4.60
CA LEU A 96 5.15 -3.52 -3.81
C LEU A 96 3.80 -3.04 -4.36
N HIS A 97 3.66 -2.92 -5.68
CA HIS A 97 2.40 -2.53 -6.32
C HIS A 97 1.25 -3.50 -5.96
N ILE A 98 1.50 -4.81 -6.05
CA ILE A 98 0.49 -5.83 -5.71
C ILE A 98 0.13 -5.79 -4.22
N SER A 99 1.13 -5.76 -3.34
CA SER A 99 0.90 -5.75 -1.89
C SER A 99 0.24 -4.47 -1.40
N TYR A 100 0.55 -3.32 -2.02
CA TYR A 100 -0.16 -2.06 -1.81
C TYR A 100 -1.66 -2.21 -2.13
N HIS A 101 -2.02 -2.71 -3.32
CA HIS A 101 -3.43 -2.91 -3.68
C HIS A 101 -4.13 -3.85 -2.69
N ALA A 102 -3.50 -4.98 -2.38
CA ALA A 102 -4.07 -5.94 -1.43
C ALA A 102 -4.32 -5.33 -0.03
N LEU A 103 -3.40 -4.51 0.48
CA LEU A 103 -3.57 -3.82 1.76
C LEU A 103 -4.64 -2.72 1.67
N SER A 104 -4.61 -1.92 0.61
CA SER A 104 -5.55 -0.82 0.42
C SER A 104 -6.99 -1.33 0.29
N ASP A 105 -7.22 -2.29 -0.61
CA ASP A 105 -8.53 -2.88 -0.84
C ASP A 105 -9.10 -3.52 0.43
N ALA A 106 -8.30 -4.35 1.12
CA ALA A 106 -8.72 -5.01 2.35
C ALA A 106 -8.97 -4.01 3.49
N GLY A 107 -8.16 -2.94 3.58
CA GLY A 107 -8.33 -1.87 4.55
C GLY A 107 -9.62 -1.09 4.34
N TRP A 108 -9.91 -0.68 3.10
CA TRP A 108 -11.15 0.01 2.77
C TRP A 108 -12.38 -0.88 2.97
N GLN A 109 -12.31 -2.16 2.61
CA GLN A 109 -13.37 -3.13 2.89
C GLN A 109 -13.64 -3.28 4.38
N HIS A 110 -12.60 -3.35 5.21
CA HIS A 110 -12.75 -3.39 6.66
C HIS A 110 -13.42 -2.12 7.22
N LEU A 111 -13.03 -0.94 6.73
CA LEU A 111 -13.63 0.32 7.13
C LEU A 111 -15.11 0.42 6.71
N ALA A 112 -15.44 -0.02 5.49
CA ALA A 112 -16.81 -0.06 5.01
C ALA A 112 -17.68 -0.97 5.89
N GLY A 113 -17.22 -2.20 6.18
CA GLY A 113 -17.93 -3.11 7.07
C GLY A 113 -18.11 -2.57 8.49
N SER A 114 -17.08 -1.91 9.02
CA SER A 114 -17.15 -1.27 10.35
C SER A 114 -18.11 -0.08 10.39
N ALA A 115 -18.35 0.57 9.26
CA ALA A 115 -19.32 1.65 9.11
C ALA A 115 -20.74 1.18 8.79
N GLY A 116 -20.98 -0.14 8.69
CA GLY A 116 -22.27 -0.71 8.28
C GLY A 116 -22.62 -0.42 6.81
N MET A 117 -21.61 -0.18 5.98
CA MET A 117 -21.76 -0.02 4.54
C MET A 117 -21.57 -1.38 3.87
N GLU A 118 -22.45 -1.70 2.91
CA GLU A 118 -22.24 -2.86 2.03
C GLU A 118 -20.91 -2.67 1.28
N PRO A 119 -20.02 -3.68 1.24
CA PRO A 119 -18.82 -3.59 0.43
C PRO A 119 -19.24 -3.40 -1.03
N GLY A 120 -18.94 -2.24 -1.60
CA GLY A 120 -19.15 -2.01 -3.03
C GLY A 120 -18.36 -3.07 -3.80
N ASN A 121 -19.02 -3.82 -4.68
CA ASN A 121 -18.36 -4.79 -5.54
C ASN A 121 -17.22 -4.08 -6.28
N ALA A 122 -15.97 -4.37 -5.91
CA ALA A 122 -14.78 -3.89 -6.61
C ALA A 122 -14.59 -4.56 -7.99
N GLU A 123 -15.68 -4.99 -8.62
CA GLU A 123 -15.72 -5.41 -10.03
C GLU A 123 -16.12 -4.18 -10.87
N GLY A 124 -15.19 -3.23 -11.01
CA GLY A 124 -15.53 -1.94 -11.62
C GLY A 124 -14.38 -1.08 -12.12
N HIS A 125 -13.17 -1.62 -12.28
CA HIS A 125 -12.16 -0.99 -13.15
C HIS A 125 -12.12 -1.73 -14.48
N GLY A 126 -13.22 -1.59 -15.21
CA GLY A 126 -13.28 -1.92 -16.62
C GLY A 126 -12.27 -1.09 -17.38
N HIS A 127 -11.24 -1.76 -17.90
CA HIS A 127 -10.48 -1.28 -19.03
C HIS A 127 -11.44 -1.13 -20.22
N HIS A 128 -11.90 0.09 -20.45
CA HIS A 128 -12.54 0.51 -21.69
C HIS A 128 -11.80 1.73 -22.23
N HIS A 129 -10.83 1.45 -23.11
CA HIS A 129 -10.69 1.96 -24.49
C HIS A 129 -9.24 1.87 -24.95
#